data_AF-A0A9X9X245-F1
#
_entry.id   AF-A0A9X9X245-F1
#
_cell.length_a   1.000
_cell.length_b   1.000
_cell.length_c   1.000
_cell.angle_alpha   90.00
_cell.angle_beta   90.00
_cell.angle_gamma   90.00
#
_symmetry.space_group_name_H-M   'P 1'
#
loop_
_entity.id
_entity.type
_entity.pdbx_description
1 polymer ?
#
loop_
_entity_poly.entity_id
_entity_poly.type
_entity_poly.pdbx_seq_one_letter_code
_entity_poly.pdbx_strand_id
1 'polypeptide(L)' 'MDSLFLLVPISLFLGLLGLGGFLWALRTRQYDDLDGAASRILFDDDHPRKETPK' A
#
# COMPACT_ATOMS: atom_id res chain seq x y z
N MET A 1 0.15 25.75 -27.41
CA MET A 1 -1.05 25.49 -26.57
C MET A 1 -1.39 23.99 -26.55
N ASP A 2 -0.39 23.14 -26.82
CA ASP A 2 -0.59 21.75 -27.21
C ASP A 2 -0.35 20.79 -26.06
N SER A 3 0.52 21.16 -25.11
CA SER A 3 0.83 20.34 -23.95
C SER A 3 -0.37 20.14 -23.03
N LEU A 4 -1.27 21.13 -22.92
CA LEU A 4 -2.49 21.01 -22.10
C LEU A 4 -3.41 19.89 -22.59
N PHE A 5 -3.51 19.68 -23.92
CA PHE A 5 -4.29 18.58 -24.49
C PHE A 5 -3.74 17.20 -24.14
N LEU A 6 -2.43 17.09 -23.87
CA LEU A 6 -1.81 15.85 -23.40
C LEU A 6 -1.85 15.74 -21.87
N LEU A 7 -1.59 16.84 -21.16
CA LEU A 7 -1.50 16.87 -19.70
C LEU A 7 -2.85 16.64 -19.03
N VAL A 8 -3.94 17.22 -19.54
CA VAL A 8 -5.29 17.04 -18.97
C VAL A 8 -5.72 15.57 -18.90
N PRO A 9 -5.67 14.77 -19.98
CA PRO A 9 -6.04 13.35 -19.91
C PRO A 9 -5.07 12.54 -19.07
N ILE A 10 -3.77 12.84 -19.09
CA ILE A 10 -2.77 12.17 -18.23
C ILE A 10 -3.09 12.43 -16.75
N SER A 11 -3.36 13.68 -16.37
CA SER A 11 -3.70 14.03 -15.00
C SER A 11 -5.00 13.37 -14.54
N LEU A 12 -6.03 13.34 -15.41
CA LEU A 12 -7.27 12.63 -15.12
C LEU A 12 -7.05 11.12 -14.94
N PHE A 13 -6.27 10.51 -15.82
CA PHE A 13 -5.93 9.09 -15.73
C PHE A 13 -5.17 8.76 -14.44
N LEU A 14 -4.16 9.56 -14.09
CA LEU A 14 -3.41 9.41 -12.84
C LEU A 14 -4.32 9.61 -11.61
N GLY A 15 -5.23 10.59 -11.66
CA GLY A 15 -6.22 10.80 -10.60
C GLY A 15 -7.16 9.59 -10.42
N LEU A 16 -7.66 9.03 -11.53
CA LEU A 16 -8.49 7.83 -11.51
C LEU A 16 -7.73 6.60 -11.03
N LEU A 17 -6.47 6.42 -11.43
CA LEU A 17 -5.61 5.35 -10.92
C LEU A 17 -5.41 5.47 -9.41
N GLY A 18 -5.10 6.68 -8.92
CA GLY A 18 -4.96 6.93 -7.49
C GLY A 18 -6.24 6.65 -6.71
N LEU A 19 -7.38 7.14 -7.21
CA LEU A 19 -8.68 6.89 -6.59
C LEU A 19 -9.04 5.38 -6.61
N GLY A 20 -8.81 4.70 -7.73
CA GLY A 20 -9.05 3.27 -7.86
C GLY A 20 -8.18 2.44 -6.90
N GLY A 21 -6.89 2.79 -6.79
CA GLY A 21 -5.97 2.19 -5.83
C GLY A 21 -6.41 2.42 -4.38
N PHE A 22 -6.84 3.64 -4.05
CA PHE A 22 -7.35 3.98 -2.73
C PHE A 22 -8.62 3.18 -2.36
N LEU A 23 -9.59 3.12 -3.26
CA LEU A 23 -10.82 2.34 -3.05
C LEU A 23 -10.53 0.83 -2.94
N TRP A 24 -9.59 0.33 -3.73
CA TRP A 24 -9.13 -1.05 -3.63
C TRP A 24 -8.49 -1.33 -2.26
N ALA A 25 -7.61 -0.45 -1.79
CA ALA A 25 -6.96 -0.57 -0.47
C ALA A 25 -7.99 -0.61 0.68
N LEU A 26 -8.99 0.27 0.64
CA LEU A 26 -10.11 0.25 1.59
C LEU A 26 -10.91 -1.05 1.53
N ARG A 27 -11.25 -1.54 0.33
CA ARG A 27 -11.97 -2.81 0.15
C ARG A 27 -11.17 -4.01 0.69
N THR A 28 -9.85 -3.98 0.54
CA THR A 28 -8.96 -5.04 1.02
C THR A 28 -8.67 -4.97 2.52
N ARG A 29 -9.22 -3.99 3.25
CA ARG A 29 -8.94 -3.78 4.69
C ARG A 29 -7.45 -3.66 5.01
N GLN A 30 -6.64 -3.17 4.07
CA GLN A 30 -5.19 -3.02 4.29
C GLN A 30 -4.86 -2.07 5.45
N TYR A 31 -5.80 -1.17 5.80
CA TYR A 31 -5.65 -0.24 6.91
C TYR A 31 -6.05 -0.81 8.28
N ASP A 32 -6.70 -1.97 8.33
CA ASP A 32 -7.20 -2.56 9.59
C ASP A 32 -6.07 -3.21 10.41
N ASP A 33 -4.94 -3.55 9.79
CA ASP A 33 -3.78 -4.22 10.41
C ASP A 33 -2.49 -3.39 10.33
N LEU A 34 -2.60 -2.06 10.40
CA LEU A 34 -1.42 -1.19 10.44
C LEU A 34 -0.64 -1.35 11.75
N ASP A 35 -1.33 -1.50 12.87
CA ASP A 35 -0.71 -1.68 14.19
C ASP A 35 0.01 -3.04 14.30
N GLY A 36 -0.57 -4.10 13.74
CA GLY A 36 0.06 -5.42 13.66
C GLY A 36 1.28 -5.43 12.73
N ALA A 37 1.21 -4.74 11.59
CA ALA A 37 2.37 -4.57 10.72
C ALA A 37 3.52 -3.79 11.40
N ALA A 38 3.20 -2.74 12.16
CA ALA A 38 4.17 -1.94 12.90
C ALA A 38 4.81 -2.73 14.07
N SER A 39 4.02 -3.51 14.80
CA SER A 39 4.57 -4.37 15.87
C SER A 39 5.49 -5.45 15.31
N ARG A 40 5.13 -6.08 14.19
CA ARG A 40 6.00 -7.05 13.51
C ARG A 40 7.32 -6.42 13.08
N ILE A 41 7.33 -5.31 12.36
CA ILE A 41 8.62 -4.74 11.91
C ILE A 41 9.53 -4.31 13.07
N LEU A 42 8.96 -3.99 14.24
CA LEU A 42 9.74 -3.60 15.42
C LEU A 42 10.24 -4.79 16.24
N PHE A 43 9.48 -5.89 16.30
CA PHE A 43 9.76 -7.02 17.19
C PHE A 43 10.16 -8.33 16.47
N ASP A 44 10.03 -8.42 15.14
CA ASP A 44 10.32 -9.66 14.37
C ASP A 44 11.84 -9.96 14.32
N ASP A 45 12.70 -8.94 14.50
CA ASP A 45 14.15 -9.13 14.60
C ASP A 45 14.61 -9.69 15.97
N ASP A 46 13.79 -9.54 17.01
CA ASP A 46 14.12 -9.95 18.40
C ASP A 46 13.63 -11.36 18.75
N HIS A 47 12.91 -12.04 17.86
CA HIS A 47 12.47 -13.41 18.09
C HIS A 47 13.51 -14.39 17.53
N PRO A 48 14.34 -15.04 18.37
CA PRO A 48 15.19 -16.11 17.90
C PRO A 48 14.26 -17.20 17.34
N ARG A 49 14.40 -17.47 16.04
CA ARG A 49 13.75 -18.57 15.35
C ARG A 49 13.94 -19.82 16.21
N LYS A 50 12.88 -20.27 16.88
CA LYS A 50 12.92 -21.54 17.61
C LYS A 50 13.06 -22.62 16.55
N GLU A 51 14.30 -23.01 16.29
CA GLU A 51 14.61 -24.25 15.59
C GLU A 51 14.05 -25.37 16.46
N THR A 52 12.84 -25.83 16.14
CA THR A 52 12.31 -27.06 16.70
C THR A 52 13.14 -28.21 16.13
N PRO A 53 13.91 -28.95 16.95
CA PRO A 53 14.60 -30.15 16.49
C PRO A 53 13.54 -31.19 16.14
N LYS A 54 13.69 -31.77 14.96
CA LYS A 54 12.78 -32.73 14.34
C LYS A 54 12.85 -34.10 15.01
#